data_AF-A0A521SS42-F1
#
_entry.id   AF-A0A521SS42-F1
#
_cell.length_a   1.000
_cell.length_b   1.000
_cell.length_c   1.000
_cell.angle_alpha   90.00
_cell.angle_beta   90.00
_cell.angle_gamma   90.00
#
_symmetry.space_group_name_H-M   'P 1'
#
loop_
_entity.id
_entity.type
_entity.pdbx_description
1 polymer ?
#
loop_
_entity_poly.entity_id
_entity_poly.type
_entity_poly.pdbx_seq_one_letter_code
_entity_poly.pdbx_strand_id
1 'polypeptide(L)'
;GATGCWSQGEPDSPPRLNPARRVHIGMTAANGGSVHSPEINRLIPPPRGSSNRIILPPLFRRIASSAPFPYDGKRSSPFPGKEQRMKATDILKSDHQTILDLLNRLKALKQRNAILLQRIYDNLKVHKECETRIFYPALDGIEHDEVQTSIEEHQEIDDVLEELMAIRIQKGMAVFMEVLDTLDQKVRAHFQEEEERLLPAAEEGIAEKLDDLGAQIEQLKIDLRTSQYGMAA
;
A
#
# COMPACT_ATOMS: atom_id res chain seq x y z
N GLY A 1 -56.69 40.67 5.54
CA GLY A 1 -55.60 40.53 4.56
C GLY A 1 -54.65 41.70 4.74
N ALA A 2 -53.34 41.40 4.80
CA ALA A 2 -52.15 42.23 4.53
C ALA A 2 -52.09 43.65 5.18
N THR A 3 -51.00 44.13 5.77
CA THR A 3 -49.59 44.05 5.39
C THR A 3 -48.70 44.36 6.59
N GLY A 4 -47.60 43.62 6.73
CA GLY A 4 -46.55 43.88 7.71
C GLY A 4 -45.69 45.10 7.36
N CYS A 5 -45.12 45.70 8.39
CA CYS A 5 -44.12 46.76 8.34
C CYS A 5 -42.94 46.29 9.20
N TRP A 6 -41.81 45.95 8.58
CA TRP A 6 -40.52 45.81 9.27
C TRP A 6 -39.45 46.44 8.39
N SER A 7 -38.79 47.42 9.00
CA SER A 7 -37.80 48.31 8.41
C SER A 7 -36.46 47.60 8.28
N GLN A 8 -35.78 47.89 7.17
CA GLN A 8 -34.40 47.52 6.88
C GLN A 8 -33.41 48.28 7.79
N GLY A 9 -32.35 47.61 8.20
CA GLY A 9 -31.16 48.17 8.86
C GLY A 9 -29.92 47.41 8.39
N GLU A 10 -28.92 48.17 7.94
CA GLU A 10 -27.76 47.81 7.11
C GLU A 10 -26.73 46.86 7.76
N PRO A 11 -25.84 46.23 6.94
CA PRO A 11 -24.83 45.27 7.39
C PRO A 11 -23.54 45.91 7.94
N ASP A 12 -23.05 45.35 9.05
CA ASP A 12 -21.77 45.67 9.68
C ASP A 12 -20.56 45.42 8.76
N SER A 13 -19.70 46.43 8.65
CA SER A 13 -18.40 46.36 7.96
C SER A 13 -17.33 45.69 8.83
N PRO A 14 -16.45 44.84 8.27
CA PRO A 14 -15.36 44.22 9.04
C PRO A 14 -14.17 45.17 9.28
N PRO A 15 -13.40 45.00 10.38
CA PRO A 15 -12.29 45.88 10.73
C PRO A 15 -11.02 45.62 9.89
N ARG A 16 -10.31 46.72 9.63
CA ARG A 16 -9.11 46.82 8.78
C ARG A 16 -7.87 46.19 9.43
N LEU A 17 -7.08 45.48 8.60
CA LEU A 17 -5.74 44.96 8.91
C LEU A 17 -4.72 46.10 9.06
N ASN A 18 -3.88 46.04 10.10
CA ASN A 18 -2.74 46.94 10.31
C ASN A 18 -1.41 46.18 10.03
N PRO A 19 -0.61 46.59 9.03
CA PRO A 19 0.63 45.91 8.68
C PRO A 19 1.87 46.56 9.31
N ALA A 20 2.36 46.03 10.44
CA ALA A 20 3.76 46.24 10.85
C ALA A 20 4.12 45.37 12.07
N ARG A 21 4.86 44.27 11.85
CA ARG A 21 5.93 43.84 12.77
C ARG A 21 6.88 42.87 12.07
N ARG A 22 7.92 43.49 11.51
CA ARG A 22 9.11 42.88 10.91
C ARG A 22 10.04 42.45 12.06
N VAL A 23 10.13 41.15 12.34
CA VAL A 23 11.09 40.61 13.31
C VAL A 23 12.44 40.45 12.61
N HIS A 24 13.46 41.08 13.20
CA HIS A 24 14.85 41.04 12.77
C HIS A 24 15.44 39.63 12.95
N ILE A 25 15.99 39.08 11.87
CA ILE A 25 16.88 37.91 11.91
C ILE A 25 18.29 38.45 12.17
N GLY A 26 18.84 38.15 13.35
CA GLY A 26 20.22 38.45 13.70
C GLY A 26 21.16 37.43 13.04
N MET A 27 21.92 37.91 12.06
CA MET A 27 23.10 37.24 11.53
C MET A 27 24.24 37.37 12.55
N THR A 28 24.79 36.24 13.00
CA THR A 28 26.15 36.18 13.55
C THR A 28 26.89 35.06 12.83
N ALA A 29 27.94 35.47 12.12
CA ALA A 29 28.93 34.60 11.52
C ALA A 29 30.18 34.64 12.40
N ALA A 30 30.76 33.48 12.71
CA ALA A 30 32.21 33.32 12.91
C ALA A 30 32.61 31.83 13.05
N ASN A 31 33.50 31.43 12.15
CA ASN A 31 34.66 30.57 12.35
C ASN A 31 34.50 29.07 12.67
N GLY A 32 34.76 28.26 11.64
CA GLY A 32 36.07 27.62 11.49
C GLY A 32 36.46 26.57 12.53
N GLY A 33 36.30 25.30 12.16
CA GLY A 33 36.81 24.15 12.92
C GLY A 33 36.75 22.87 12.11
N SER A 34 37.78 22.65 11.30
CA SER A 34 38.08 21.35 10.69
C SER A 34 38.42 20.35 11.79
N VAL A 35 37.71 19.22 11.87
CA VAL A 35 38.19 18.01 12.54
C VAL A 35 37.49 16.77 11.98
N HIS A 36 38.28 16.03 11.20
CA HIS A 36 38.37 14.57 11.14
C HIS A 36 37.10 13.71 11.18
N SER A 37 36.79 13.13 10.01
CA SER A 37 36.19 11.80 9.86
C SER A 37 36.98 10.73 10.62
N PRO A 38 36.30 9.69 11.12
CA PRO A 38 36.86 8.35 11.10
C PRO A 38 35.95 7.42 10.31
N GLU A 39 36.42 7.12 9.10
CA GLU A 39 36.19 5.86 8.40
C GLU A 39 36.63 4.71 9.31
N ILE A 40 35.71 3.83 9.70
CA ILE A 40 36.04 2.51 10.25
C ILE A 40 35.37 1.45 9.39
N ASN A 41 35.93 1.30 8.20
CA ASN A 41 35.74 0.16 7.33
C ASN A 41 36.62 -0.99 7.87
N ARG A 42 36.11 -1.74 8.88
CA ARG A 42 36.78 -2.96 9.35
C ARG A 42 36.36 -4.15 8.50
N LEU A 43 37.22 -4.44 7.52
CA LEU A 43 37.37 -5.72 6.85
C LEU A 43 37.51 -6.86 7.88
N ILE A 44 36.55 -7.78 7.90
CA ILE A 44 36.68 -9.09 8.51
C ILE A 44 37.21 -10.04 7.43
N PRO A 45 38.40 -10.65 7.56
CA PRO A 45 38.84 -11.68 6.62
C PRO A 45 38.12 -13.02 6.92
N PRO A 46 37.74 -13.80 5.90
CA PRO A 46 37.22 -15.15 6.12
C PRO A 46 38.36 -16.12 6.52
N PRO A 47 38.09 -17.12 7.38
CA PRO A 47 39.08 -18.15 7.70
C PRO A 47 39.37 -19.04 6.50
N ARG A 48 40.66 -19.29 6.25
CA ARG A 48 41.16 -20.24 5.26
C ARG A 48 41.12 -21.67 5.80
N GLY A 49 40.61 -22.57 4.98
CA GLY A 49 41.21 -23.90 4.76
C GLY A 49 40.62 -25.09 5.50
N SER A 50 39.94 -25.96 4.76
CA SER A 50 40.18 -27.41 4.82
C SER A 50 39.78 -28.04 3.49
N SER A 51 40.78 -28.60 2.81
CA SER A 51 40.67 -29.32 1.55
C SER A 51 39.92 -30.64 1.74
N ASN A 52 38.83 -30.87 1.01
CA ASN A 52 38.33 -32.23 0.80
C ASN A 52 38.54 -32.62 -0.66
N ARG A 53 39.48 -33.56 -0.83
CA ARG A 53 39.87 -34.17 -2.09
C ARG A 53 38.74 -35.05 -2.61
N ILE A 54 38.40 -34.80 -3.87
CA ILE A 54 37.56 -35.64 -4.72
C ILE A 54 38.26 -36.99 -4.91
N ILE A 55 37.58 -38.09 -4.57
CA ILE A 55 37.97 -39.46 -4.92
C ILE A 55 36.83 -40.04 -5.75
N LEU A 56 37.06 -40.16 -7.07
CA LEU A 56 36.24 -40.95 -8.00
C LEU A 56 36.76 -42.38 -8.03
N PRO A 57 35.90 -43.41 -7.96
CA PRO A 57 36.25 -44.73 -8.47
C PRO A 57 35.78 -44.90 -9.93
N PRO A 58 36.51 -45.66 -10.76
CA PRO A 58 36.22 -45.81 -12.18
C PRO A 58 35.33 -47.02 -12.48
N LEU A 59 34.87 -47.07 -13.74
CA LEU A 59 34.37 -48.22 -14.50
C LEU A 59 32.90 -48.60 -14.26
N PHE A 60 32.02 -48.25 -15.21
CA PHE A 60 31.31 -49.30 -15.95
C PHE A 60 30.99 -48.86 -17.38
N ARG A 61 31.05 -49.88 -18.23
CA ARG A 61 31.26 -49.88 -19.67
C ARG A 61 29.92 -49.80 -20.39
N ARG A 62 29.89 -48.92 -21.40
CA ARG A 62 29.12 -48.97 -22.66
C ARG A 62 28.32 -50.27 -22.88
N ILE A 63 27.00 -50.16 -22.97
CA ILE A 63 26.15 -51.07 -23.75
C ILE A 63 25.31 -50.19 -24.69
N ALA A 64 25.68 -50.17 -25.96
CA ALA A 64 24.78 -49.80 -27.03
C ALA A 64 23.97 -51.06 -27.37
N SER A 65 22.66 -50.97 -27.32
CA SER A 65 21.76 -51.96 -27.92
C SER A 65 20.48 -51.26 -28.36
N SER A 66 20.40 -51.07 -29.67
CA SER A 66 19.25 -50.65 -30.44
C SER A 66 18.07 -51.60 -30.24
N ALA A 67 16.93 -51.05 -29.81
CA ALA A 67 15.61 -51.62 -30.08
C ALA A 67 14.65 -50.45 -30.36
N PRO A 68 13.92 -50.45 -31.49
CA PRO A 68 12.91 -49.43 -31.75
C PRO A 68 11.68 -49.74 -30.90
N PHE A 69 11.40 -48.89 -29.91
CA PHE A 69 10.12 -48.92 -29.22
C PHE A 69 9.00 -48.59 -30.23
N PRO A 70 7.94 -49.41 -30.33
CA PRO A 70 6.78 -49.07 -31.14
C PRO A 70 6.10 -47.83 -30.56
N TYR A 71 5.99 -46.80 -31.39
CA TYR A 71 5.38 -45.52 -31.05
C TYR A 71 3.86 -45.71 -31.06
N ASP A 72 3.27 -46.04 -29.91
CA ASP A 72 1.81 -46.06 -29.77
C ASP A 72 1.31 -44.62 -29.56
N GLY A 73 0.39 -44.22 -30.45
CA GLY A 73 0.01 -42.84 -30.72
C GLY A 73 -0.98 -42.24 -29.72
N LYS A 74 -0.57 -42.09 -28.45
CA LYS A 74 -1.31 -41.28 -27.47
C LYS A 74 -0.37 -40.42 -26.62
N ARG A 75 0.11 -39.32 -27.20
CA ARG A 75 0.48 -38.15 -26.39
C ARG A 75 -0.81 -37.40 -26.08
N SER A 76 -1.50 -37.80 -25.01
CA SER A 76 -2.22 -36.79 -24.23
C SER A 76 -1.15 -35.81 -23.79
N SER A 77 -1.18 -34.60 -24.34
CA SER A 77 -0.38 -33.50 -23.85
C SER A 77 -0.63 -33.37 -22.35
N PRO A 78 0.38 -33.53 -21.48
CA PRO A 78 0.29 -33.06 -20.12
C PRO A 78 0.53 -31.56 -20.20
N PHE A 79 -0.48 -30.81 -20.67
CA PHE A 79 -0.44 -29.37 -20.46
C PHE A 79 -0.51 -29.16 -18.95
N PRO A 80 0.56 -28.66 -18.30
CA PRO A 80 0.45 -28.25 -16.91
C PRO A 80 -0.61 -27.15 -16.84
N GLY A 81 -1.42 -27.19 -15.79
CA GLY A 81 -2.55 -26.28 -15.58
C GLY A 81 -2.17 -24.83 -15.80
N LYS A 82 -3.14 -24.04 -16.27
CA LYS A 82 -3.12 -22.57 -16.30
C LYS A 82 -2.39 -22.11 -15.02
N GLU A 83 -1.22 -21.48 -15.13
CA GLU A 83 -0.58 -20.81 -13.99
C GLU A 83 -1.68 -19.97 -13.36
N GLN A 84 -2.08 -20.33 -12.15
CA GLN A 84 -3.27 -19.77 -11.51
C GLN A 84 -2.87 -18.37 -11.03
N ARG A 85 -2.97 -17.39 -11.94
CA ARG A 85 -2.83 -15.97 -11.62
C ARG A 85 -3.89 -15.65 -10.57
N MET A 86 -3.51 -14.90 -9.55
CA MET A 86 -4.47 -14.48 -8.54
C MET A 86 -5.48 -13.54 -9.18
N LYS A 87 -6.77 -13.72 -8.85
CA LYS A 87 -7.81 -12.81 -9.28
C LYS A 87 -7.64 -11.45 -8.61
N ALA A 88 -8.12 -10.39 -9.25
CA ALA A 88 -8.17 -9.05 -8.66
C ALA A 88 -8.82 -9.04 -7.26
N THR A 89 -9.95 -9.72 -7.10
CA THR A 89 -10.70 -9.87 -5.84
C THR A 89 -9.85 -10.54 -4.75
N ASP A 90 -9.10 -11.59 -5.07
CA ASP A 90 -8.19 -12.27 -4.13
C ASP A 90 -7.05 -11.35 -3.69
N ILE A 91 -6.51 -10.55 -4.61
CA ILE A 91 -5.43 -9.60 -4.32
C ILE A 91 -5.93 -8.47 -3.41
N LEU A 92 -7.12 -7.92 -3.66
CA LEU A 92 -7.71 -6.86 -2.82
C LEU A 92 -8.00 -7.37 -1.41
N LYS A 93 -8.60 -8.56 -1.26
CA LYS A 93 -8.79 -9.20 0.06
C LYS A 93 -7.47 -9.42 0.80
N SER A 94 -6.42 -9.80 0.08
CA SER A 94 -5.08 -9.93 0.68
C SER A 94 -4.53 -8.59 1.17
N ASP A 95 -4.84 -7.48 0.50
CA ASP A 95 -4.49 -6.14 0.96
C ASP A 95 -5.28 -5.76 2.21
N HIS A 96 -6.59 -6.02 2.23
CA HIS A 96 -7.44 -5.79 3.41
C HIS A 96 -6.86 -6.47 4.64
N GLN A 97 -6.58 -7.77 4.54
CA GLN A 97 -6.01 -8.54 5.65
C GLN A 97 -4.66 -7.96 6.12
N THR A 98 -3.80 -7.56 5.16
CA THR A 98 -2.49 -6.97 5.48
C THR A 98 -2.64 -5.65 6.24
N ILE A 99 -3.54 -4.78 5.80
CA ILE A 99 -3.79 -3.47 6.40
C ILE A 99 -4.40 -3.62 7.79
N LEU A 100 -5.41 -4.49 7.94
CA LEU A 100 -6.05 -4.78 9.23
C LEU A 100 -5.05 -5.37 10.23
N ASP A 101 -4.14 -6.24 9.80
CA ASP A 101 -3.08 -6.78 10.65
C ASP A 101 -2.09 -5.70 11.11
N LEU A 102 -1.74 -4.76 10.24
CA LEU A 102 -0.88 -3.63 10.60
C LEU A 102 -1.56 -2.70 11.61
N LEU A 103 -2.84 -2.39 11.40
CA LEU A 103 -3.66 -1.59 12.34
C LEU A 103 -3.76 -2.27 13.70
N ASN A 104 -4.08 -3.56 13.73
CA ASN A 104 -4.13 -4.37 14.96
C ASN A 104 -2.80 -4.33 15.71
N ARG A 105 -1.68 -4.49 15.00
CA ARG A 105 -0.33 -4.41 15.59
C ARG A 105 -0.04 -3.04 16.16
N LEU A 106 -0.35 -1.96 15.43
CA LEU A 106 -0.13 -0.59 15.90
C LEU A 106 -0.97 -0.29 17.15
N LYS A 107 -2.26 -0.66 17.15
CA LYS A 107 -3.17 -0.50 18.29
C LYS A 107 -2.68 -1.27 19.52
N ALA A 108 -2.23 -2.51 19.34
CA ALA A 108 -1.73 -3.35 20.43
C ALA A 108 -0.49 -2.78 21.14
N LEU A 109 0.34 -2.02 20.43
CA LEU A 109 1.51 -1.37 21.02
C LEU A 109 1.15 -0.26 22.01
N LYS A 110 -0.05 0.34 21.91
CA LYS A 110 -0.50 1.49 22.73
C LYS A 110 0.49 2.66 22.76
N GLN A 111 1.29 2.78 21.71
CA GLN A 111 2.29 3.81 21.52
C GLN A 111 2.43 4.08 20.02
N ARG A 112 2.82 5.29 19.67
CA ARG A 112 3.11 5.62 18.27
C ARG A 112 4.32 4.82 17.80
N ASN A 113 4.18 4.18 16.64
CA ASN A 113 5.27 3.52 15.93
C ASN A 113 5.32 4.07 14.50
N ALA A 114 6.33 4.88 14.21
CA ALA A 114 6.47 5.55 12.92
C ALA A 114 6.62 4.56 11.75
N ILE A 115 7.26 3.41 11.97
CA ILE A 115 7.46 2.38 10.94
C ILE A 115 6.12 1.72 10.59
N LEU A 116 5.33 1.34 11.59
CA LEU A 116 4.01 0.75 11.33
C LEU A 116 3.06 1.78 10.71
N LEU A 117 3.08 3.03 11.20
CA LEU A 117 2.24 4.09 10.64
C LEU A 117 2.58 4.34 9.17
N GLN A 118 3.87 4.41 8.82
CA GLN A 118 4.29 4.54 7.42
C GLN A 118 3.84 3.35 6.58
N ARG A 119 3.96 2.12 7.10
CA ARG A 119 3.48 0.93 6.38
C ARG A 119 1.97 0.94 6.16
N ILE A 120 1.19 1.36 7.15
CA ILE A 120 -0.27 1.49 7.00
C ILE A 120 -0.59 2.51 5.91
N TYR A 121 0.07 3.67 5.96
CA TYR A 121 -0.08 4.72 4.96
C TYR A 121 0.22 4.22 3.54
N ASP A 122 1.36 3.56 3.36
CA ASP A 122 1.79 3.06 2.06
C ASP A 122 0.85 1.99 1.51
N ASN A 123 0.37 1.07 2.35
CA ASN A 123 -0.54 0.01 1.91
C ASN A 123 -1.93 0.56 1.57
N LEU A 124 -2.51 1.45 2.39
CA LEU A 124 -3.78 2.09 2.08
C LEU A 124 -3.72 2.87 0.76
N LYS A 125 -2.64 3.64 0.56
CA LYS A 125 -2.45 4.41 -0.67
C LYS A 125 -2.35 3.53 -1.91
N VAL A 126 -1.53 2.47 -1.84
CA VAL A 126 -1.39 1.52 -2.96
C VAL A 126 -2.69 0.78 -3.23
N HIS A 127 -3.41 0.37 -2.19
CA HIS A 127 -4.68 -0.32 -2.29
C HIS A 127 -5.74 0.54 -3.00
N LYS A 128 -5.95 1.78 -2.51
CA LYS A 128 -6.81 2.79 -3.15
C LYS A 128 -6.47 3.02 -4.62
N GLU A 129 -5.18 3.15 -4.96
CA GLU A 129 -4.76 3.34 -6.36
C GLU A 129 -5.09 2.14 -7.24
N CYS A 130 -5.02 0.92 -6.71
CA CYS A 130 -5.40 -0.28 -7.46
C CYS A 130 -6.91 -0.29 -7.74
N GLU A 131 -7.71 0.08 -6.74
CA GLU A 131 -9.15 0.09 -6.86
C GLU A 131 -9.63 1.15 -7.84
N THR A 132 -9.23 2.39 -7.60
CA THR A 132 -9.66 3.55 -8.38
C THR A 132 -9.20 3.52 -9.83
N ARG A 133 -8.03 2.92 -10.13
CA ARG A 133 -7.48 2.92 -11.49
C ARG A 133 -7.79 1.67 -12.29
N ILE A 134 -8.05 0.54 -11.63
CA ILE A 134 -8.19 -0.75 -12.31
C ILE A 134 -9.52 -1.40 -11.95
N PHE A 135 -9.83 -1.54 -10.66
CA PHE A 135 -10.98 -2.32 -10.23
C PHE A 135 -12.32 -1.60 -10.47
N TYR A 136 -12.53 -0.41 -9.90
CA TYR A 136 -13.77 0.34 -10.04
C TYR A 136 -14.13 0.67 -11.50
N PRO A 137 -13.18 1.06 -12.38
CA PRO A 137 -13.50 1.26 -13.80
C PRO A 137 -14.00 -0.01 -14.51
N ALA A 138 -13.60 -1.19 -14.04
CA ALA A 138 -14.06 -2.46 -14.60
C ALA A 138 -15.49 -2.83 -14.12
N LEU A 139 -15.97 -2.20 -13.04
CA LEU A 139 -17.32 -2.32 -12.52
C LEU A 139 -18.29 -1.28 -13.11
N ASP A 140 -17.92 -0.61 -14.21
CA ASP A 140 -18.82 0.33 -14.87
C ASP A 140 -20.19 -0.31 -15.19
N GLY A 141 -21.25 0.27 -14.64
CA GLY A 141 -22.62 -0.24 -14.72
C GLY A 141 -23.00 -1.35 -13.72
N ILE A 142 -22.14 -1.71 -12.78
CA ILE A 142 -22.37 -2.67 -11.69
C ILE A 142 -22.20 -1.95 -10.36
N GLU A 143 -23.18 -2.04 -9.44
CA GLU A 143 -23.10 -1.48 -8.08
C GLU A 143 -22.56 -0.03 -8.05
N HIS A 144 -23.08 0.82 -8.95
CA HIS A 144 -22.56 2.18 -9.17
C HIS A 144 -22.59 3.04 -7.90
N ASP A 145 -23.66 2.92 -7.10
CA ASP A 145 -23.84 3.72 -5.89
C ASP A 145 -22.85 3.27 -4.80
N GLU A 146 -22.57 1.97 -4.72
CA GLU A 146 -21.59 1.37 -3.81
C GLU A 146 -20.16 1.77 -4.21
N VAL A 147 -19.84 1.80 -5.51
CA VAL A 147 -18.55 2.31 -6.00
C VAL A 147 -18.37 3.79 -5.65
N GLN A 148 -19.41 4.61 -5.84
CA GLN A 148 -19.36 6.03 -5.50
C GLN A 148 -19.19 6.24 -3.99
N THR A 149 -19.89 5.45 -3.17
CA THR A 149 -19.74 5.45 -1.71
C THR A 149 -18.31 5.08 -1.31
N SER A 150 -17.72 4.06 -1.93
CA SER A 150 -16.34 3.62 -1.67
C SER A 150 -15.32 4.73 -1.96
N ILE A 151 -15.53 5.50 -3.03
CA ILE A 151 -14.68 6.66 -3.38
C ILE A 151 -14.79 7.78 -2.31
N GLU A 152 -15.98 8.00 -1.76
CA GLU A 152 -16.19 8.98 -0.68
C GLU A 152 -15.52 8.51 0.61
N GLU A 153 -15.67 7.24 0.97
CA GLU A 153 -15.00 6.63 2.13
C GLU A 153 -13.47 6.69 2.02
N HIS A 154 -12.92 6.48 0.81
CA HIS A 154 -11.48 6.67 0.55
C HIS A 154 -11.00 8.07 0.89
N GLN A 155 -11.81 9.11 0.63
CA GLN A 155 -11.44 10.49 0.99
C GLN A 155 -11.47 10.69 2.51
N GLU A 156 -12.49 10.16 3.19
CA GLU A 156 -12.56 10.24 4.65
C GLU A 156 -11.42 9.48 5.35
N ILE A 157 -11.01 8.34 4.79
CA ILE A 157 -9.85 7.57 5.28
C ILE A 157 -8.56 8.38 5.11
N ASP A 158 -8.36 9.02 3.95
CA ASP A 158 -7.19 9.87 3.70
C ASP A 158 -7.13 11.05 4.68
N ASP A 159 -8.26 11.73 4.92
CA ASP A 159 -8.33 12.87 5.84
C ASP A 159 -7.94 12.46 7.28
N VAL A 160 -8.46 11.34 7.77
CA VAL A 160 -8.13 10.82 9.11
C VAL A 160 -6.67 10.35 9.18
N LEU A 161 -6.16 9.77 8.10
CA LEU A 161 -4.77 9.32 8.03
C LEU A 161 -3.79 10.50 8.05
N GLU A 162 -4.10 11.61 7.37
CA GLU A 162 -3.33 12.85 7.41
C GLU A 162 -3.35 13.48 8.81
N GLU A 163 -4.51 13.53 9.47
CA GLU A 163 -4.64 13.96 10.86
C GLU A 163 -3.75 13.12 11.78
N LEU A 164 -3.84 11.79 11.67
CA LEU A 164 -3.05 10.85 12.47
C LEU A 164 -1.53 11.06 12.29
N MET A 165 -1.10 11.35 11.05
CA MET A 165 0.29 11.64 10.74
C MET A 165 0.77 12.95 11.37
N ALA A 166 -0.07 13.98 11.41
CA ALA A 166 0.26 15.31 11.93
C ALA A 166 0.39 15.39 13.47
N ILE A 167 -0.18 14.42 14.21
CA ILE A 167 -0.14 14.43 15.68
C ILE A 167 1.30 14.32 16.23
N ARG A 168 1.71 15.30 17.03
CA ARG A 168 3.02 15.36 17.68
C ARG A 168 3.14 14.45 18.91
N ILE A 169 4.24 13.72 19.00
CA ILE A 169 4.52 12.64 19.99
C ILE A 169 4.34 13.05 21.45
N GLN A 170 4.79 14.26 21.86
CA GLN A 170 5.02 14.56 23.27
C GLN A 170 3.80 15.14 24.03
N LYS A 171 2.71 15.48 23.33
CA LYS A 171 1.52 16.11 23.95
C LYS A 171 0.18 15.50 23.54
N GLY A 172 0.18 14.47 22.68
CA GLY A 172 -1.04 14.01 22.00
C GLY A 172 -1.20 12.49 21.93
N MET A 173 -0.66 11.69 22.85
CA MET A 173 -0.83 10.22 22.79
C MET A 173 -2.29 9.78 22.95
N ALA A 174 -3.08 10.42 23.81
CA ALA A 174 -4.51 10.12 23.93
C ALA A 174 -5.26 10.42 22.62
N VAL A 175 -5.05 11.62 22.07
CA VAL A 175 -5.59 12.03 20.77
C VAL A 175 -5.13 11.10 19.64
N PHE A 176 -3.86 10.68 19.65
CA PHE A 176 -3.33 9.72 18.68
C PHE A 176 -4.07 8.38 18.72
N MET A 177 -4.35 7.85 19.91
CA MET A 177 -5.08 6.60 20.05
C MET A 177 -6.54 6.74 19.61
N GLU A 178 -7.18 7.88 19.90
CA GLU A 178 -8.55 8.18 19.45
C GLU A 178 -8.64 8.27 17.92
N VAL A 179 -7.76 9.03 17.28
CA VAL A 179 -7.72 9.15 15.82
C VAL A 179 -7.34 7.80 15.17
N LEU A 180 -6.46 7.01 15.79
CA LEU A 180 -6.14 5.66 15.33
C LEU A 180 -7.36 4.72 15.40
N ASP A 181 -8.19 4.84 16.44
CA ASP A 181 -9.43 4.06 16.54
C ASP A 181 -10.45 4.50 15.49
N THR A 182 -10.56 5.79 15.21
CA THR A 182 -11.39 6.31 14.10
C THR A 182 -10.93 5.76 12.76
N LEU A 183 -9.62 5.77 12.48
CA LEU A 183 -9.05 5.19 11.26
C LEU A 183 -9.39 3.70 11.13
N ASP A 184 -9.18 2.93 12.20
CA ASP A 184 -9.46 1.48 12.22
C ASP A 184 -10.94 1.18 11.99
N GLN A 185 -11.86 1.98 12.54
CA GLN A 185 -13.30 1.82 12.30
C GLN A 185 -13.67 2.09 10.83
N LYS A 186 -13.19 3.21 10.25
CA LYS A 186 -13.49 3.56 8.86
C LYS A 186 -12.95 2.53 7.88
N VAL A 187 -11.69 2.13 8.04
CA VAL A 187 -11.04 1.13 7.17
C VAL A 187 -11.78 -0.22 7.24
N ARG A 188 -12.21 -0.66 8.42
CA ARG A 188 -12.98 -1.91 8.56
C ARG A 188 -14.35 -1.84 7.92
N ALA A 189 -15.06 -0.73 8.10
CA ALA A 189 -16.38 -0.53 7.52
C ALA A 189 -16.31 -0.57 5.99
N HIS A 190 -15.35 0.18 5.43
CA HIS A 190 -15.06 0.21 4.00
C HIS A 190 -14.77 -1.19 3.44
N PHE A 191 -13.77 -1.90 3.99
CA PHE A 191 -13.45 -3.26 3.52
C PHE A 191 -14.60 -4.25 3.67
N GLN A 192 -15.42 -4.10 4.72
CA GLN A 192 -16.59 -4.97 4.92
C GLN A 192 -17.62 -4.75 3.81
N GLU A 193 -17.95 -3.50 3.48
CA GLU A 193 -18.90 -3.19 2.40
C GLU A 193 -18.41 -3.74 1.06
N GLU A 194 -17.11 -3.58 0.76
CA GLU A 194 -16.53 -4.12 -0.47
C GLU A 194 -16.57 -5.66 -0.51
N GLU A 195 -16.18 -6.32 0.59
CA GLU A 195 -16.18 -7.79 0.65
C GLU A 195 -17.58 -8.41 0.65
N GLU A 196 -18.59 -7.68 1.12
CA GLU A 196 -19.99 -8.14 1.16
C GLU A 196 -20.79 -7.76 -0.11
N ARG A 197 -20.41 -6.68 -0.81
CA ARG A 197 -21.12 -6.18 -2.01
C ARG A 197 -20.27 -6.20 -3.26
N LEU A 198 -19.24 -5.35 -3.34
CA LEU A 198 -18.52 -5.08 -4.59
C LEU A 198 -17.74 -6.30 -5.10
N LEU A 199 -17.00 -6.99 -4.24
CA LEU A 199 -16.20 -8.14 -4.66
C LEU A 199 -17.07 -9.32 -5.12
N PRO A 200 -18.16 -9.69 -4.42
CA PRO A 200 -19.12 -10.66 -4.95
C PRO A 200 -19.75 -10.25 -6.29
N ALA A 201 -20.18 -8.99 -6.41
CA ALA A 201 -20.74 -8.48 -7.67
C ALA A 201 -19.73 -8.55 -8.83
N ALA A 202 -18.44 -8.33 -8.55
CA ALA A 202 -17.38 -8.51 -9.53
C ALA A 202 -17.18 -9.98 -9.95
N GLU A 203 -17.21 -10.91 -8.99
CA GLU A 203 -17.12 -12.36 -9.26
C GLU A 203 -18.30 -12.87 -10.09
N GLU A 204 -19.46 -12.23 -10.01
CA GLU A 204 -20.63 -12.58 -10.82
C GLU A 204 -20.65 -11.87 -12.17
N GLY A 205 -20.36 -10.57 -12.20
CA GLY A 205 -20.57 -9.71 -13.36
C GLY A 205 -19.39 -9.63 -14.33
N ILE A 206 -18.16 -9.85 -13.85
CA ILE A 206 -16.93 -9.72 -14.66
C ILE A 206 -15.91 -10.83 -14.40
N ALA A 207 -16.39 -12.03 -14.02
CA ALA A 207 -15.57 -13.18 -13.64
C ALA A 207 -14.43 -13.49 -14.64
N GLU A 208 -14.72 -13.37 -15.93
CA GLU A 208 -13.79 -13.65 -17.01
C GLU A 208 -12.64 -12.65 -17.12
N LYS A 209 -12.79 -11.45 -16.54
CA LYS A 209 -11.78 -10.38 -16.55
C LYS A 209 -10.90 -10.38 -15.30
N LEU A 210 -11.30 -11.06 -14.22
CA LEU A 210 -10.65 -10.95 -12.92
C LEU A 210 -9.20 -11.43 -12.91
N ASP A 211 -8.84 -12.45 -13.70
CA ASP A 211 -7.46 -12.92 -13.84
C ASP A 211 -6.57 -11.83 -14.49
N ASP A 212 -7.10 -11.14 -15.52
CA ASP A 212 -6.37 -10.10 -16.25
C ASP A 212 -6.28 -8.79 -15.45
N LEU A 213 -7.34 -8.43 -14.72
CA LEU A 213 -7.32 -7.31 -13.78
C LEU A 213 -6.35 -7.59 -12.63
N GLY A 214 -6.27 -8.84 -12.14
CA GLY A 214 -5.31 -9.24 -11.12
C GLY A 214 -3.87 -9.00 -11.56
N ALA A 215 -3.53 -9.41 -12.78
CA ALA A 215 -2.20 -9.16 -13.35
C ALA A 215 -1.88 -7.66 -13.50
N GLN A 216 -2.88 -6.84 -13.84
CA GLN A 216 -2.70 -5.38 -13.92
C GLN A 216 -2.49 -4.76 -12.53
N ILE A 217 -3.24 -5.20 -11.52
CA ILE A 217 -3.08 -4.76 -10.13
C ILE A 217 -1.69 -5.12 -9.62
N GLU A 218 -1.22 -6.36 -9.82
CA GLU A 218 0.13 -6.77 -9.41
C GLU A 218 1.20 -5.89 -10.04
N GLN A 219 1.10 -5.62 -11.34
CA GLN A 219 2.04 -4.74 -12.04
C GLN A 219 2.00 -3.32 -11.48
N LEU A 220 0.81 -2.75 -11.28
CA LEU A 220 0.66 -1.41 -10.71
C LEU A 220 1.27 -1.33 -9.30
N LYS A 221 1.10 -2.35 -8.47
CA LYS A 221 1.70 -2.42 -7.13
C LYS A 221 3.22 -2.41 -7.19
N ILE A 222 3.82 -3.10 -8.16
CA ILE A 222 5.26 -3.07 -8.40
C ILE A 222 5.71 -1.66 -8.79
N ASP A 223 5.01 -1.03 -9.73
CA ASP A 223 5.35 0.29 -10.24
C ASP A 223 5.25 1.38 -9.15
N LEU A 224 4.16 1.37 -8.38
CA LEU A 224 3.94 2.32 -7.29
C LEU A 224 5.00 2.17 -6.20
N ARG A 225 5.32 0.94 -5.79
CA ARG A 225 6.36 0.68 -4.79
C ARG A 225 7.73 1.10 -5.32
N THR A 226 8.05 0.78 -6.56
CA THR A 226 9.34 1.12 -7.19
C THR A 226 9.53 2.64 -7.28
N SER A 227 8.50 3.37 -7.71
CA SER A 227 8.49 4.83 -7.76
C SER A 227 8.65 5.45 -6.37
N GLN A 228 7.96 4.90 -5.37
CA GLN A 228 8.06 5.35 -3.98
C GLN A 228 9.47 5.20 -3.38
N TYR A 229 10.22 4.16 -3.78
CA TYR A 229 11.60 3.93 -3.33
C TYR A 229 12.67 4.60 -4.21
N GLY A 230 12.28 5.41 -5.21
CA GLY A 230 13.21 6.16 -6.05
C GLY A 230 14.07 5.29 -6.97
N MET A 231 13.68 4.04 -7.21
CA MET A 231 14.37 3.12 -8.11
C MET A 231 13.80 3.28 -9.53
N ALA A 232 13.81 4.50 -10.07
CA ALA A 232 13.55 4.70 -11.49
C ALA A 232 14.68 4.02 -12.28
N ALA A 233 14.32 3.01 -13.09
CA ALA A 233 15.23 2.30 -13.98
C ALA A 233 15.83 3.21 -15.06
#